data_AF-X1PDC2-F1
#
_entry.id   AF-X1PDC2-F1
#
_cell.length_a   1.000
_cell.length_b   1.000
_cell.length_c   1.000
_cell.angle_alpha   90.00
_cell.angle_beta   90.00
_cell.angle_gamma   90.00
#
_symmetry.space_group_name_H-M   'P 1'
#
loop_
_entity.id
_entity.type
_entity.pdbx_description
1 polymer ?
#
loop_
_entity_poly.entity_id
_entity_poly.type
_entity_poly.pdbx_seq_one_letter_code
_entity_poly.pdbx_strand_id
1 'polypeptide(L)'
;MFLVNTAIRRPVLTTTLILMVAVLGMFSLSKLPVELFPPIEFPMVTISTVYPGAGSEEIETLVSKPIEEAVGTVKGIKNVESSS
;
A
#
# COMPACT_ATOMS: atom_id res chain seq x y z
N MET A 1 30.25 -35.96 -5.64
CA MET A 1 30.41 -34.49 -5.55
C MET A 1 30.77 -33.88 -6.90
N PHE A 2 29.84 -33.80 -7.85
CA PHE A 2 30.12 -33.27 -9.20
C PHE A 2 30.23 -31.73 -9.23
N LEU A 3 29.39 -31.02 -8.46
CA LEU A 3 29.41 -29.56 -8.38
C LEU A 3 30.74 -29.04 -7.80
N VAL A 4 31.18 -29.62 -6.68
CA VAL A 4 32.44 -29.22 -6.00
C VAL A 4 33.64 -29.49 -6.91
N ASN A 5 33.69 -30.65 -7.56
CA ASN A 5 34.82 -31.01 -8.43
C ASN A 5 34.90 -30.08 -9.66
N THR A 6 33.77 -29.65 -10.19
CA THR A 6 33.70 -28.72 -11.33
C THR A 6 34.09 -27.29 -10.93
N ALA A 7 33.67 -26.84 -9.74
CA ALA A 7 34.05 -25.55 -9.18
C ALA A 7 35.56 -25.46 -8.91
N ILE A 8 36.19 -26.53 -8.41
CA ILE A 8 37.64 -26.57 -8.16
C ILE A 8 38.45 -26.65 -9.47
N ARG A 9 37.93 -27.34 -10.50
CA ARG A 9 38.62 -27.51 -11.79
C ARG A 9 38.68 -26.22 -12.63
N ARG A 10 37.78 -25.27 -12.43
CA ARG A 10 37.73 -23.98 -13.14
C ARG A 10 37.63 -22.80 -12.16
N PRO A 11 38.71 -22.52 -11.41
CA PRO A 11 38.70 -21.52 -10.34
C PRO A 11 38.37 -20.11 -10.84
N VAL A 12 38.79 -19.76 -12.06
CA VAL A 12 38.50 -18.45 -12.68
C VAL A 12 37.00 -18.26 -12.94
N LEU A 13 36.28 -19.32 -13.31
CA LEU A 13 34.83 -19.25 -13.55
C LEU A 13 34.07 -19.09 -12.23
N THR A 14 34.50 -19.81 -11.20
CA THR A 14 33.88 -19.73 -9.87
C THR A 14 34.09 -18.36 -9.22
N THR A 15 35.30 -17.78 -9.31
CA THR A 15 35.56 -16.46 -8.74
C THR A 15 34.80 -15.36 -9.47
N THR A 16 34.77 -15.36 -10.80
CA THR A 16 34.02 -14.37 -11.59
C THR A 16 32.52 -14.45 -11.35
N LEU A 17 31.95 -15.66 -11.21
CA LEU A 17 30.54 -15.84 -10.85
C LEU A 17 30.21 -15.25 -9.48
N ILE A 18 31.04 -15.54 -8.47
CA ILE A 18 30.87 -14.99 -7.11
C ILE A 18 31.00 -13.46 -7.12
N LEU A 19 31.99 -12.93 -7.84
CA LEU A 19 32.22 -11.49 -7.98
C LEU A 19 31.04 -10.79 -8.67
N MET A 20 30.50 -11.41 -9.73
CA MET A 20 29.32 -10.92 -10.43
C MET A 20 28.11 -10.84 -9.49
N VAL A 21 27.84 -11.89 -8.72
CA VAL A 21 26.74 -11.91 -7.75
C VAL A 21 26.97 -10.88 -6.64
N ALA A 22 28.21 -10.72 -6.16
CA ALA A 22 28.54 -9.74 -5.13
C ALA A 22 28.32 -8.29 -5.61
N VAL A 23 28.75 -7.96 -6.83
CA VAL A 23 28.55 -6.63 -7.43
C VAL A 23 27.07 -6.34 -7.67
N LEU A 24 26.33 -7.32 -8.21
CA LEU A 24 24.88 -7.20 -8.41
C LEU A 24 24.15 -7.01 -7.07
N GLY A 25 24.54 -7.76 -6.04
CA GLY A 25 23.98 -7.62 -4.70
C GLY A 25 24.24 -6.24 -4.11
N MET A 26 25.48 -5.73 -4.23
CA MET A 26 25.83 -4.40 -3.75
C MET A 26 25.07 -3.29 -4.49
N PHE A 27 24.94 -3.41 -5.81
CA PHE A 27 24.16 -2.47 -6.60
C PHE A 27 22.67 -2.50 -6.27
N SER A 28 22.11 -3.70 -6.07
CA SER A 28 20.71 -3.89 -5.68
C SER A 28 20.42 -3.32 -4.30
N LEU A 29 21.37 -3.43 -3.36
CA LEU A 29 21.23 -2.87 -2.02
C LEU A 29 21.22 -1.33 -2.05
N SER A 30 22.04 -0.71 -2.88
CA SER A 30 22.03 0.75 -3.05
C SER A 30 20.82 1.29 -3.81
N LYS A 31 20.18 0.47 -4.64
CA LYS A 31 19.01 0.83 -5.45
C LYS A 31 17.68 0.64 -4.74
N LEU A 32 17.68 0.05 -3.54
CA LEU A 32 16.46 -0.16 -2.77
C LEU A 32 15.91 1.20 -2.31
N PRO A 33 14.70 1.61 -2.76
CA PRO A 33 14.07 2.82 -2.26
C PRO A 33 13.74 2.61 -0.79
N VAL A 34 14.44 3.34 0.06
CA VAL A 34 14.15 3.36 1.50
C VAL A 34 13.00 4.33 1.69
N GLU A 35 11.78 3.82 1.59
CA GLU A 35 10.59 4.57 1.96
C GLU A 35 10.46 4.56 3.49
N LEU A 36 10.50 5.74 4.13
CA LEU A 36 10.35 5.90 5.58
C LEU A 36 8.97 5.47 6.09
N PHE A 37 7.99 5.51 5.20
CA PHE A 37 6.63 5.07 5.44
C PHE A 37 6.19 4.33 4.19
N PRO A 38 5.70 3.08 4.30
CA PRO A 38 5.02 2.46 3.18
C PRO A 38 3.85 3.38 2.76
N PRO A 39 3.46 3.42 1.48
CA PRO A 39 2.26 4.13 1.08
C PRO A 39 1.06 3.49 1.78
N ILE A 40 0.67 4.06 2.91
CA ILE A 40 -0.54 3.69 3.63
C ILE A 40 -1.65 4.48 2.95
N GLU A 41 -2.29 3.86 1.96
CA GLU A 41 -3.54 4.35 1.41
C GLU A 41 -4.59 4.23 2.52
N PHE A 42 -4.81 5.30 3.27
CA PHE A 42 -5.96 5.39 4.16
C PHE A 42 -7.21 5.49 3.28
N PRO A 43 -8.09 4.47 3.26
CA PRO A 43 -9.28 4.50 2.43
C PRO A 43 -10.33 5.39 3.10
N MET A 44 -10.09 6.70 3.10
CA MET A 44 -11.01 7.70 3.63
C MET A 44 -11.87 8.26 2.49
N VAL A 45 -13.18 8.10 2.61
CA VAL A 45 -14.17 8.67 1.68
C VAL A 45 -14.88 9.80 2.41
N THR A 46 -14.65 11.04 1.99
CA THR A 46 -15.32 12.22 2.54
C THR A 46 -16.50 12.59 1.66
N ILE A 47 -17.71 12.52 2.20
CA ILE A 47 -18.94 12.97 1.53
C ILE A 47 -19.32 14.32 2.18
N SER A 48 -19.26 15.40 1.40
CA SER A 48 -19.70 16.72 1.84
C SER A 48 -20.98 17.10 1.12
N THR A 49 -22.06 17.31 1.87
CA THR A 49 -23.35 17.79 1.35
C THR A 49 -23.67 19.13 1.96
N VAL A 50 -23.66 20.18 1.13
CA VAL A 50 -24.00 21.54 1.56
C VAL A 50 -25.47 21.80 1.23
N TYR A 51 -26.32 21.91 2.23
CA TYR A 51 -27.73 22.28 2.07
C TYR A 51 -28.03 23.59 2.84
N PRO A 52 -27.89 24.76 2.20
CA PRO A 52 -28.06 26.04 2.87
C PRO A 52 -29.56 26.32 3.13
N GLY A 53 -29.94 26.48 4.39
CA GLY A 53 -31.27 26.92 4.80
C GLY A 53 -32.22 25.86 5.36
N ALA A 54 -31.77 24.61 5.58
CA ALA A 54 -32.52 23.61 6.35
C ALA A 54 -32.08 23.57 7.81
N GLY A 55 -33.01 23.25 8.71
CA GLY A 55 -32.66 22.92 10.09
C GLY A 55 -31.75 21.69 10.13
N SER A 56 -30.84 21.62 11.10
CA SER A 56 -29.94 20.46 11.28
C SER A 56 -30.70 19.13 11.34
N GLU A 57 -31.91 19.12 11.90
CA GLU A 57 -32.81 17.97 11.99
C GLU A 57 -33.37 17.50 10.62
N GLU A 58 -33.62 18.45 9.72
CA GLU A 58 -34.07 18.15 8.35
C GLU A 58 -32.93 17.60 7.49
N ILE A 59 -31.70 18.12 7.66
CA ILE A 59 -30.50 17.63 6.96
C ILE A 59 -30.15 16.21 7.40
N GLU A 60 -30.24 15.91 8.69
CA GLU A 60 -30.02 14.55 9.22
C GLU A 60 -31.01 13.56 8.60
N THR A 61 -32.29 13.91 8.59
CA THR A 61 -33.36 13.00 8.16
C THR A 61 -33.43 12.82 6.65
N LEU A 62 -33.21 13.89 5.87
CA LEU A 62 -33.40 13.88 4.42
C LEU A 62 -32.11 13.58 3.63
N VAL A 63 -30.94 13.86 4.21
CA VAL A 63 -29.66 13.77 3.51
C VAL A 63 -28.72 12.78 4.18
N SER A 64 -28.51 12.87 5.50
CA SER A 64 -27.57 11.98 6.19
C SER A 64 -28.06 10.52 6.22
N LYS A 65 -29.32 10.25 6.60
CA LYS A 65 -29.90 8.90 6.63
C LYS A 65 -29.79 8.11 5.31
N PRO A 66 -30.22 8.63 4.16
CA PRO A 66 -30.14 7.87 2.91
C PRO A 66 -28.69 7.67 2.43
N ILE A 67 -27.78 8.60 2.75
CA ILE A 67 -26.35 8.44 2.46
C ILE A 67 -25.75 7.35 3.37
N GLU A 68 -26.11 7.32 4.66
CA GLU A 68 -25.67 6.30 5.60
C GLU A 68 -26.17 4.90 5.22
N GLU A 69 -27.43 4.76 4.79
CA GLU A 69 -27.99 3.48 4.31
C GLU A 69 -27.31 3.00 3.01
N ALA A 70 -27.07 3.91 2.07
CA ALA A 70 -26.40 3.59 0.80
C ALA A 70 -24.93 3.20 1.00
N VAL A 71 -24.23 3.90 1.90
CA VAL A 71 -22.81 3.67 2.22
C VAL A 71 -22.64 2.45 3.13
N GLY A 72 -23.56 2.22 4.08
CA GLY A 72 -23.57 1.06 4.97
C GLY A 72 -23.83 -0.28 4.26
N THR A 73 -24.39 -0.25 3.05
CA THR A 73 -24.55 -1.43 2.19
C THR A 73 -23.24 -1.84 1.49
N VAL A 74 -22.24 -0.95 1.45
CA VAL A 74 -20.93 -1.21 0.84
C VAL A 74 -20.04 -1.95 1.85
N LYS A 75 -19.84 -3.25 1.62
CA LYS A 75 -18.91 -4.10 2.41
C LYS A 75 -17.50 -3.48 2.45
N GLY A 76 -17.08 -3.00 3.63
CA GLY A 76 -15.68 -2.60 3.88
C GLY A 76 -15.48 -1.31 4.68
N ILE A 77 -16.53 -0.58 5.03
CA ILE A 77 -16.40 0.71 5.73
C ILE A 77 -16.39 0.47 7.24
N LYS A 78 -15.24 0.77 7.87
CA LYS A 78 -14.96 0.41 9.27
C LYS A 78 -15.40 1.48 10.27
N ASN A 79 -15.60 2.72 9.84
CA ASN A 79 -16.17 3.81 10.63
C ASN A 79 -16.81 4.84 9.70
N VAL A 80 -18.04 5.24 10.01
CA VAL A 80 -18.75 6.37 9.40
C VAL A 80 -18.87 7.42 10.51
N GLU A 81 -18.20 8.56 10.37
CA GLU A 81 -18.34 9.70 11.26
C GLU A 81 -19.10 10.81 10.52
N SER A 82 -20.30 11.13 10.99
CA SER A 82 -21.10 12.26 10.49
C SER A 82 -20.95 13.44 11.45
N SER A 83 -20.61 14.60 10.91
CA SER A 83 -20.72 15.89 11.62
C SER A 83 -21.70 16.75 10.82
N SER A 84 -22.80 17.15 11.45
CA SER A 84 -23.87 18.01 10.88
C SER A 84 -23.84 19.42 11.47
#